data_AF-A0A183LYE2-F1
#
_entry.id   AF-A0A183LYE2-F1
#
_cell.length_a   1.000
_cell.length_b   1.000
_cell.length_c   1.000
_cell.angle_alpha   90.00
_cell.angle_beta   90.00
_cell.angle_gamma   90.00
#
_symmetry.space_group_name_H-M   'P 1'
#
loop_
_entity.id
_entity.type
_entity.pdbx_description
1 polymer ?
#
loop_
_entity_poly.entity_id
_entity_poly.type
_entity_poly.pdbx_seq_one_letter_code
_entity_poly.pdbx_strand_id
1 'polypeptide(L)'
;MNSMKILLTKAVELAQRLLPAFDTPSGIPMSLINLKTGDKRNFVWANGRCSILSEFGTLHMEFKYLSELTGNPVYSEKVDAIRKILEEVNKPNGLFLNFMDPNTKSWCGNEAGLSALGDSFYEYLLKEWIRTDHKDVKALELYKSSLESFLKVGLFHKSPQHNLLYVGNYKYGTISNSMDHLACFVGKCQLFFYLFTDYHLNISK
;
A
#
# COMPACT_ATOMS: atom_id res chain seq x y z
N MET A 1 6.07 11.10 -34.94
CA MET A 1 6.73 10.94 -33.62
C MET A 1 6.17 9.67 -32.98
N ASN A 2 7.00 8.72 -32.55
CA ASN A 2 6.56 7.40 -32.04
C ASN A 2 5.61 7.56 -30.84
N SER A 3 4.44 6.91 -30.86
CA SER A 3 3.39 7.04 -29.83
C SER A 3 3.91 6.72 -28.43
N MET A 4 4.80 5.73 -28.30
CA MET A 4 5.42 5.34 -27.04
C MET A 4 6.29 6.46 -26.44
N LYS A 5 6.98 7.24 -27.29
CA LYS A 5 7.81 8.37 -26.83
C LYS A 5 6.94 9.50 -26.27
N ILE A 6 5.78 9.76 -26.87
CA ILE A 6 4.83 10.77 -26.38
C ILE A 6 4.29 10.39 -25.00
N LEU A 7 3.92 9.11 -24.81
CA LEU A 7 3.41 8.62 -23.52
C LEU A 7 4.47 8.74 -22.41
N LEU A 8 5.72 8.36 -22.69
CA LEU A 8 6.82 8.50 -21.73
C LEU A 8 7.08 9.98 -21.38
N THR A 9 7.10 10.88 -22.36
CA THR A 9 7.24 12.32 -22.11
C THR A 9 6.13 12.82 -21.18
N LYS A 10 4.87 12.43 -21.40
CA LYS A 10 3.76 12.83 -20.55
C LYS A 10 3.79 12.21 -19.16
N ALA A 11 4.25 10.97 -19.03
CA ALA A 11 4.48 10.34 -17.74
C ALA A 11 5.53 11.11 -16.91
N VAL A 12 6.64 11.51 -17.55
CA VAL A 12 7.68 12.34 -16.91
C VAL A 12 7.13 13.71 -16.49
N GLU A 13 6.43 14.42 -17.38
CA GLU A 13 5.84 15.72 -17.07
C GLU A 13 4.88 15.65 -15.85
N LEU A 14 4.06 14.59 -15.78
CA LEU A 14 3.14 14.39 -14.66
C LEU A 14 3.90 14.06 -13.38
N ALA A 15 4.84 13.11 -13.41
CA ALA A 15 5.59 12.71 -12.24
C ALA A 15 6.39 13.87 -11.63
N GLN A 16 7.00 14.72 -12.46
CA GLN A 16 7.68 15.94 -12.00
C GLN A 16 6.74 16.87 -11.23
N ARG A 17 5.48 16.97 -11.63
CA ARG A 17 4.46 17.78 -10.93
C ARG A 17 3.92 17.10 -9.68
N LEU A 18 4.12 15.79 -9.52
CA LEU A 18 3.77 15.04 -8.32
C LEU A 18 4.87 15.06 -7.25
N LEU A 19 6.14 15.24 -7.65
CA LEU A 19 7.29 15.27 -6.72
C LEU A 19 7.10 16.20 -5.51
N PRO A 20 6.51 17.41 -5.63
CA PRO A 20 6.32 18.28 -4.47
C PRO A 20 5.45 17.66 -3.36
N ALA A 21 4.63 16.65 -3.67
CA ALA A 21 3.79 15.95 -2.69
C ALA A 21 4.65 15.29 -1.60
N PHE A 22 5.85 14.83 -1.96
CA PHE A 22 6.83 14.16 -1.10
C PHE A 22 7.68 15.13 -0.29
N ASP A 23 7.56 16.45 -0.50
CA ASP A 23 8.32 17.45 0.24
C ASP A 23 7.71 17.67 1.63
N THR A 24 7.79 16.62 2.44
CA THR A 24 7.38 16.54 3.85
C THR A 24 8.59 16.14 4.68
N PRO A 25 8.63 16.45 5.99
CA PRO A 25 9.78 16.10 6.83
C PRO A 25 10.12 14.60 6.82
N SER A 26 9.13 13.72 6.63
CA SER A 26 9.36 12.28 6.58
C SER A 26 9.66 11.75 5.17
N GLY A 27 9.22 12.44 4.11
CA GLY A 27 9.18 11.91 2.75
C GLY A 27 7.90 11.14 2.40
N ILE A 28 7.00 10.88 3.35
CA ILE A 28 5.65 10.36 3.05
C ILE A 28 4.86 11.47 2.33
N PRO A 29 4.31 11.20 1.13
CA PRO A 29 3.60 12.22 0.37
C PRO A 29 2.26 12.59 0.99
N MET A 30 1.84 13.83 0.77
CA MET A 30 0.46 14.26 1.06
C MET A 30 -0.49 13.84 -0.07
N SER A 31 -1.74 13.52 0.29
CA SER A 31 -2.78 12.97 -0.59
C SER A 31 -3.20 13.88 -1.75
N LEU A 32 -3.25 15.20 -1.52
CA LEU A 32 -3.72 16.17 -2.50
C LEU A 32 -2.60 17.11 -2.91
N ILE A 33 -2.45 17.32 -4.23
CA ILE A 33 -1.49 18.25 -4.80
C ILE A 33 -2.10 19.06 -5.94
N ASN A 34 -1.80 20.36 -5.96
CA ASN A 34 -2.05 21.22 -7.09
C ASN A 34 -0.90 21.11 -8.10
N LEU A 35 -1.15 20.48 -9.25
CA LEU A 35 -0.13 20.23 -10.28
C LEU A 35 0.43 21.49 -10.96
N LYS A 36 -0.14 22.68 -10.70
CA LYS A 36 0.35 23.96 -11.19
C LYS A 36 1.18 24.70 -10.15
N THR A 37 0.72 24.75 -8.90
CA THR A 37 1.37 25.55 -7.84
C THR A 37 2.33 24.73 -6.98
N GLY A 38 2.17 23.40 -6.93
CA GLY A 38 2.89 22.52 -6.01
C GLY A 38 2.30 22.50 -4.60
N ASP A 39 1.24 23.27 -4.34
CA ASP A 39 0.58 23.27 -3.04
C ASP A 39 0.01 21.90 -2.72
N LYS A 40 0.26 21.43 -1.50
CA LYS A 40 -0.11 20.09 -1.05
C LYS A 40 -0.80 20.11 0.30
N ARG A 41 -1.68 19.14 0.52
CA ARG A 41 -2.40 18.92 1.78
C ARG A 41 -2.95 17.51 1.85
N ASN A 42 -3.24 17.04 3.06
CA ASN A 42 -4.07 15.84 3.25
C ASN A 42 -5.55 16.20 3.31
N PHE A 43 -6.40 15.19 3.19
CA PHE A 43 -7.84 15.35 3.33
C PHE A 43 -8.19 15.90 4.72
N VAL A 44 -9.14 16.83 4.76
CA VAL A 44 -9.60 17.44 6.03
C VAL A 44 -10.26 16.40 6.95
N TRP A 45 -10.91 15.38 6.36
CA TRP A 45 -11.57 14.31 7.09
C TRP A 45 -10.62 13.19 7.55
N ALA A 46 -9.40 13.13 7.00
CA ALA A 46 -8.46 12.07 7.36
C ALA A 46 -8.04 12.22 8.82
N ASN A 47 -7.88 11.10 9.51
CA ASN A 47 -7.55 11.07 10.93
C ASN A 47 -6.25 11.85 11.18
N GLY A 48 -6.32 12.94 11.94
CA GLY A 48 -5.17 13.81 12.20
C GLY A 48 -4.60 14.54 10.98
N ARG A 49 -5.35 14.64 9.87
CA ARG A 49 -4.83 15.09 8.56
C ARG A 49 -3.63 14.27 8.09
N CYS A 50 -3.61 12.99 8.41
CA CYS A 50 -2.55 12.06 8.03
C CYS A 50 -2.75 11.52 6.60
N SER A 51 -1.67 11.01 6.02
CA SER A 51 -1.66 10.41 4.67
C SER A 51 -2.19 8.98 4.74
N ILE A 52 -2.81 8.51 3.65
CA ILE A 52 -3.51 7.22 3.59
C ILE A 52 -2.58 6.11 3.06
N LEU A 53 -2.53 4.96 3.75
CA LEU A 53 -1.63 3.85 3.44
C LEU A 53 -1.77 3.34 2.01
N SER A 54 -2.99 3.11 1.53
CA SER A 54 -3.23 2.69 0.15
C SER A 54 -2.90 3.77 -0.89
N GLU A 55 -2.77 5.04 -0.50
CA GLU A 55 -2.38 6.10 -1.45
C GLU A 55 -0.86 6.15 -1.57
N PHE A 56 -0.14 6.36 -0.46
CA PHE A 56 1.32 6.47 -0.51
C PHE A 56 2.02 5.12 -0.72
N GLY A 57 1.36 4.01 -0.34
CA GLY A 57 1.85 2.65 -0.53
C GLY A 57 1.65 2.10 -1.95
N THR A 58 0.89 2.78 -2.80
CA THR A 58 0.50 2.32 -4.15
C THR A 58 1.07 3.23 -5.24
N LEU A 59 2.30 3.70 -5.04
CA LEU A 59 3.08 4.47 -6.02
C LEU A 59 4.31 3.71 -6.53
N HIS A 60 4.62 2.58 -5.88
CA HIS A 60 5.93 1.95 -5.96
C HIS A 60 6.26 1.47 -7.38
N MET A 61 5.36 0.71 -8.03
CA MET A 61 5.60 0.15 -9.36
C MET A 61 5.79 1.24 -10.42
N GLU A 62 4.94 2.26 -10.42
CA GLU A 62 4.93 3.32 -11.43
C GLU A 62 6.20 4.16 -11.33
N PHE A 63 6.60 4.54 -10.11
CA PHE A 63 7.79 5.35 -9.88
C PHE A 63 9.06 4.55 -10.17
N LYS A 64 9.14 3.27 -9.77
CA LYS A 64 10.27 2.40 -10.10
C LYS A 64 10.41 2.25 -11.63
N TYR A 65 9.31 1.93 -12.31
CA TYR A 65 9.32 1.77 -13.76
C TYR A 65 9.68 3.07 -14.49
N LEU A 66 9.23 4.23 -13.99
CA LEU A 66 9.60 5.53 -14.55
C LEU A 66 11.10 5.80 -14.41
N SER A 67 11.71 5.47 -13.27
CA SER A 67 13.16 5.54 -13.10
C SER A 67 13.90 4.58 -14.05
N GLU A 68 13.42 3.36 -14.22
CA GLU A 68 13.98 2.38 -15.17
C GLU A 68 13.97 2.91 -16.62
N LEU A 69 12.86 3.51 -17.06
CA LEU A 69 12.71 4.03 -18.43
C LEU A 69 13.49 5.33 -18.69
N THR A 70 13.68 6.16 -17.67
CA THR A 70 14.26 7.50 -17.83
C THR A 70 15.72 7.59 -17.40
N GLY A 71 16.20 6.62 -16.61
CA GLY A 71 17.50 6.67 -15.94
C GLY A 71 17.58 7.69 -14.80
N ASN A 72 16.47 8.38 -14.45
CA ASN A 72 16.44 9.34 -13.36
C ASN A 72 16.03 8.63 -12.05
N PRO A 73 16.93 8.50 -11.05
CA PRO A 73 16.67 7.71 -9.85
C PRO A 73 15.67 8.38 -8.89
N VAL A 74 15.37 9.68 -9.06
CA VAL A 74 14.54 10.43 -8.09
C VAL A 74 13.20 9.76 -7.83
N TYR A 75 12.56 9.16 -8.83
CA TYR A 75 11.26 8.51 -8.66
C TYR A 75 11.38 7.25 -7.80
N SER A 76 12.32 6.35 -8.14
CA SER A 76 12.61 5.17 -7.33
C SER A 76 13.01 5.52 -5.90
N GLU A 77 13.85 6.54 -5.70
CA GLU A 77 14.30 6.98 -4.38
C GLU A 77 13.14 7.42 -3.49
N LYS A 78 12.12 8.11 -4.05
CA LYS A 78 10.93 8.50 -3.29
C LYS A 78 10.17 7.31 -2.75
N VAL A 79 9.91 6.29 -3.57
CA VAL A 79 9.10 5.13 -3.16
C VAL A 79 9.90 4.09 -2.36
N ASP A 80 11.22 4.02 -2.56
CA ASP A 80 12.13 3.22 -1.73
C ASP A 80 12.23 3.82 -0.31
N ALA A 81 12.23 5.15 -0.18
CA ALA A 81 12.19 5.81 1.12
C ALA A 81 10.90 5.51 1.89
N ILE A 82 9.74 5.49 1.22
CA ILE A 82 8.46 5.07 1.83
C ILE A 82 8.56 3.63 2.35
N ARG A 83 9.08 2.71 1.53
CA ARG A 83 9.21 1.30 1.95
C ARG A 83 10.12 1.16 3.15
N LYS A 84 11.26 1.87 3.19
CA LYS A 84 12.16 1.88 4.35
C LYS A 84 11.46 2.33 5.63
N ILE A 85 10.64 3.39 5.57
CA ILE A 85 9.84 3.84 6.72
C ILE A 85 8.88 2.74 7.18
N LEU A 86 8.19 2.09 6.25
CA LEU A 86 7.25 1.00 6.56
C LEU A 86 7.94 -0.26 7.09
N GLU A 87 9.17 -0.56 6.68
CA GLU A 87 10.00 -1.62 7.26
C GLU A 87 10.31 -1.33 8.73
N GLU A 88 10.73 -0.10 9.05
CA GLU A 88 11.26 0.31 10.36
C GLU A 88 10.19 0.71 11.38
N VAL A 89 9.02 1.17 10.94
CA VAL A 89 7.97 1.65 11.84
C VAL A 89 7.42 0.54 12.72
N ASN A 90 7.10 0.88 13.98
CA ASN A 90 6.39 -0.02 14.90
C ASN A 90 5.02 -0.40 14.32
N LYS A 91 4.64 -1.67 14.41
CA LYS A 91 3.39 -2.21 13.85
C LYS A 91 2.51 -2.76 14.98
N PRO A 92 1.52 -2.00 15.47
CA PRO A 92 0.62 -2.48 16.52
C PRO A 92 -0.08 -3.78 16.10
N ASN A 93 0.04 -4.84 16.91
CA ASN A 93 -0.45 -6.18 16.57
C ASN A 93 0.12 -6.77 15.25
N GLY A 94 1.25 -6.25 14.76
CA GLY A 94 1.82 -6.60 13.46
C GLY A 94 1.12 -5.93 12.27
N LEU A 95 0.16 -5.04 12.51
CA LEU A 95 -0.64 -4.39 11.47
C LEU A 95 0.00 -3.09 10.99
N PHE A 96 -0.07 -2.86 9.68
CA PHE A 96 0.06 -1.54 9.10
C PHE A 96 -1.27 -0.79 9.28
N LEU A 97 -1.23 0.40 9.88
CA LEU A 97 -2.43 1.20 10.09
C LEU A 97 -2.71 2.06 8.85
N ASN A 98 -3.97 2.42 8.65
CA ASN A 98 -4.44 3.07 7.43
C ASN A 98 -3.95 4.52 7.28
N PHE A 99 -3.46 5.16 8.33
CA PHE A 99 -3.07 6.57 8.31
C PHE A 99 -1.71 6.81 8.96
N MET A 100 -0.83 7.57 8.30
CA MET A 100 0.49 7.95 8.84
C MET A 100 0.73 9.45 8.73
N ASP A 101 1.27 10.05 9.78
CA ASP A 101 1.64 11.46 9.81
C ASP A 101 2.86 11.72 8.91
N PRO A 102 2.73 12.56 7.87
CA PRO A 102 3.82 12.84 6.93
C PRO A 102 4.96 13.67 7.52
N ASN A 103 4.85 14.17 8.75
CA ASN A 103 5.92 14.88 9.44
C ASN A 103 6.68 13.96 10.37
N THR A 104 5.96 13.11 11.12
CA THR A 104 6.53 12.38 12.26
C THR A 104 6.75 10.88 12.01
N LYS A 105 6.23 10.32 10.90
CA LYS A 105 6.24 8.87 10.61
C LYS A 105 5.44 8.02 11.60
N SER A 106 4.64 8.67 12.46
CA SER A 106 3.80 7.98 13.43
C SER A 106 2.46 7.61 12.81
N TRP A 107 1.92 6.47 13.22
CA TRP A 107 0.56 6.10 12.83
C TRP A 107 -0.48 7.03 13.46
N CYS A 108 -1.57 7.25 12.73
CA CYS A 108 -2.74 8.00 13.18
C CYS A 108 -3.94 7.05 13.25
N GLY A 109 -4.73 7.17 14.31
CA GLY A 109 -5.83 6.23 14.57
C GLY A 109 -5.35 4.81 14.87
N ASN A 110 -6.27 3.85 14.77
CA ASN A 110 -6.01 2.43 15.03
C ASN A 110 -6.92 1.58 14.13
N GLU A 111 -6.90 1.89 12.84
CA GLU A 111 -7.68 1.24 11.80
C GLU A 111 -6.73 0.57 10.81
N ALA A 112 -7.04 -0.66 10.42
CA ALA A 112 -6.24 -1.45 9.50
C ALA A 112 -7.14 -2.45 8.77
N GLY A 113 -6.73 -2.89 7.58
CA GLY A 113 -7.43 -3.95 6.89
C GLY A 113 -7.07 -4.06 5.42
N LEU A 114 -7.74 -4.99 4.77
CA LEU A 114 -7.62 -5.27 3.35
C LEU A 114 -8.77 -4.61 2.56
N SER A 115 -9.26 -3.47 3.03
CA SER A 115 -10.32 -2.70 2.40
C SER A 115 -9.81 -1.30 2.05
N ALA A 116 -10.74 -0.38 1.70
CA ALA A 116 -10.45 1.03 1.51
C ALA A 116 -9.44 1.54 2.52
N LEU A 117 -8.50 2.36 2.04
CA LEU A 117 -7.41 2.99 2.80
C LEU A 117 -6.20 2.08 3.07
N GLY A 118 -6.30 0.77 2.88
CA GLY A 118 -5.18 -0.18 3.08
C GLY A 118 -4.96 -1.20 1.95
N ASP A 119 -6.01 -1.61 1.26
CA ASP A 119 -6.05 -2.63 0.20
C ASP A 119 -4.82 -2.69 -0.73
N SER A 120 -4.65 -1.69 -1.60
CA SER A 120 -3.70 -1.72 -2.70
C SER A 120 -2.24 -1.62 -2.26
N PHE A 121 -1.96 -1.26 -1.00
CA PHE A 121 -0.60 -1.36 -0.45
C PHE A 121 -0.14 -2.81 -0.44
N TYR A 122 -0.97 -3.73 0.07
CA TYR A 122 -0.65 -5.16 0.11
C TYR A 122 -0.60 -5.77 -1.30
N GLU A 123 -1.49 -5.32 -2.19
CA GLU A 123 -1.45 -5.73 -3.60
C GLU A 123 -0.09 -5.35 -4.24
N TYR A 124 0.42 -4.16 -3.96
CA TYR A 124 1.66 -3.66 -4.55
C TYR A 124 2.91 -4.35 -4.02
N LEU A 125 2.90 -4.80 -2.76
CA LEU A 125 3.98 -5.65 -2.24
C LEU A 125 4.12 -6.94 -3.06
N LEU A 126 2.99 -7.64 -3.28
CA LEU A 126 3.00 -8.87 -4.07
C LEU A 126 3.35 -8.60 -5.55
N LYS A 127 2.75 -7.57 -6.14
CA LYS A 127 2.99 -7.24 -7.55
C LYS A 127 4.41 -6.79 -7.81
N GLU A 128 5.03 -6.00 -6.93
CA GLU A 128 6.41 -5.56 -7.12
C GLU A 128 7.39 -6.74 -7.04
N TRP A 129 7.16 -7.68 -6.12
CA TRP A 129 7.94 -8.91 -6.09
C TRP A 129 7.83 -9.68 -7.42
N ILE A 130 6.63 -9.81 -7.99
CA ILE A 130 6.44 -10.45 -9.31
C ILE A 130 7.10 -9.61 -10.44
N ARG A 131 6.89 -8.29 -10.45
CA ARG A 131 7.40 -7.37 -11.48
C ARG A 131 8.93 -7.40 -11.58
N THR A 132 9.59 -7.57 -10.44
CA THR A 132 11.05 -7.64 -10.34
C THR A 132 11.61 -9.04 -10.62
N ASP A 133 10.81 -9.94 -11.19
CA ASP A 133 11.17 -11.35 -11.39
C ASP A 133 11.63 -12.00 -10.08
N HIS A 134 10.83 -11.79 -9.04
CA HIS A 134 11.01 -12.32 -7.69
C HIS A 134 12.25 -11.81 -6.92
N LYS A 135 12.93 -10.77 -7.42
CA LYS A 135 14.16 -10.23 -6.78
C LYS A 135 13.89 -9.35 -5.57
N ASP A 136 12.71 -8.74 -5.48
CA ASP A 136 12.33 -7.90 -4.35
C ASP A 136 11.79 -8.72 -3.17
N VAL A 137 12.69 -9.46 -2.53
CA VAL A 137 12.36 -10.38 -1.42
C VAL A 137 11.75 -9.64 -0.23
N LYS A 138 12.15 -8.39 0.00
CA LYS A 138 11.58 -7.56 1.07
C LYS A 138 10.09 -7.30 0.88
N ALA A 139 9.66 -7.04 -0.36
CA ALA A 139 8.24 -6.87 -0.65
C ALA A 139 7.45 -8.15 -0.31
N LEU A 140 8.00 -9.32 -0.64
CA LEU A 140 7.40 -10.61 -0.29
C LEU A 140 7.33 -10.83 1.24
N GLU A 141 8.39 -10.50 1.97
CA GLU A 141 8.45 -10.61 3.44
C GLU A 141 7.40 -9.72 4.13
N LEU A 142 7.27 -8.47 3.66
CA LEU A 142 6.24 -7.55 4.15
C LEU A 142 4.82 -8.07 3.86
N TYR A 143 4.61 -8.65 2.68
CA TYR A 143 3.32 -9.25 2.31
C TYR A 143 2.98 -10.45 3.21
N LYS A 144 3.93 -11.39 3.40
CA LYS A 144 3.74 -12.59 4.24
C LYS A 144 3.48 -12.23 5.70
N SER A 145 4.29 -11.35 6.28
CA SER A 145 4.13 -10.90 7.67
C SER A 145 2.80 -10.17 7.91
N SER A 146 2.31 -9.44 6.90
CA SER A 146 0.98 -8.83 6.95
C SER A 146 -0.13 -9.89 7.01
N LEU A 147 -0.06 -10.92 6.17
CA LEU A 147 -1.04 -12.02 6.16
C LEU A 147 -1.04 -12.80 7.48
N GLU A 148 0.13 -13.10 8.04
CA GLU A 148 0.24 -13.72 9.37
C GLU A 148 -0.41 -12.86 10.45
N SER A 149 -0.19 -11.54 10.41
CA SER A 149 -0.80 -10.60 11.36
C SER A 149 -2.32 -10.54 11.21
N PHE A 150 -2.83 -10.55 9.98
CA PHE A 150 -4.27 -10.58 9.70
C PHE A 150 -4.95 -11.85 10.19
N LEU A 151 -4.31 -13.02 10.01
CA LEU A 151 -4.78 -14.27 10.59
C LEU A 151 -4.79 -14.20 12.11
N LYS A 152 -3.71 -13.70 12.72
CA LYS A 152 -3.57 -13.60 14.18
C LYS A 152 -4.67 -12.76 14.83
N VAL A 153 -5.05 -11.64 14.20
CA VAL A 153 -6.10 -10.75 14.74
C VAL A 153 -7.52 -11.20 14.36
N GLY A 154 -7.67 -12.29 13.61
CA GLY A 154 -8.98 -12.80 13.18
C GLY A 154 -9.63 -11.96 12.07
N LEU A 155 -8.84 -11.25 11.26
CA LEU A 155 -9.37 -10.44 10.16
C LEU A 155 -10.13 -11.32 9.15
N PHE A 156 -9.61 -12.53 8.90
CA PHE A 156 -10.29 -13.58 8.15
C PHE A 156 -11.15 -14.42 9.09
N HIS A 157 -12.45 -14.47 8.85
CA HIS A 157 -13.38 -15.25 9.68
C HIS A 157 -14.61 -15.68 8.87
N LYS A 158 -15.41 -16.60 9.43
CA LYS A 158 -16.54 -17.21 8.72
C LYS A 158 -17.88 -16.66 9.19
N SER A 159 -18.83 -16.54 8.27
CA SER A 159 -20.19 -16.11 8.61
C SER A 159 -20.91 -17.17 9.47
N PRO A 160 -21.64 -16.79 10.53
CA PRO A 160 -22.25 -17.76 11.45
C PRO A 160 -23.26 -18.70 10.78
N GLN A 161 -23.97 -18.22 9.77
CA GLN A 161 -25.12 -18.92 9.17
C GLN A 161 -24.71 -19.88 8.06
N HIS A 162 -23.71 -19.50 7.26
CA HIS A 162 -23.37 -20.21 6.02
C HIS A 162 -21.89 -20.61 5.94
N ASN A 163 -21.12 -20.35 6.99
CA ASN A 163 -19.70 -20.70 7.08
C ASN A 163 -18.86 -20.12 5.93
N LEU A 164 -19.27 -18.98 5.37
CA LEU A 164 -18.59 -18.32 4.27
C LEU A 164 -17.41 -17.53 4.81
N LEU A 165 -16.21 -17.78 4.28
CA LEU A 165 -15.01 -17.02 4.63
C LEU A 165 -15.11 -15.60 4.07
N TYR A 166 -14.89 -14.60 4.92
CA TYR A 166 -14.83 -13.20 4.53
C TYR A 166 -13.76 -12.45 5.33
N VAL A 167 -13.49 -11.22 4.89
CA VAL A 167 -12.48 -10.35 5.50
C VAL A 167 -13.19 -9.17 6.17
N GLY A 168 -13.00 -9.04 7.48
CA GLY A 168 -13.46 -7.87 8.22
C GLY A 168 -12.48 -6.70 8.15
N ASN A 169 -12.80 -5.63 8.86
CA ASN A 169 -11.92 -4.50 9.09
C ASN A 169 -11.52 -4.45 10.57
N TYR A 170 -10.25 -4.16 10.84
CA TYR A 170 -9.77 -3.95 12.19
C TYR A 170 -9.94 -2.48 12.58
N LYS A 171 -10.60 -2.22 13.71
CA LYS A 171 -10.85 -0.87 14.23
C LYS A 171 -10.80 -0.87 15.75
N TYR A 172 -9.80 -0.19 16.31
CA TYR A 172 -9.58 -0.05 17.76
C TYR A 172 -9.63 -1.38 18.53
N GLY A 173 -9.00 -2.43 17.99
CA GLY A 173 -8.95 -3.76 18.62
C GLY A 173 -10.15 -4.66 18.32
N THR A 174 -11.14 -4.18 17.56
CA THR A 174 -12.34 -4.95 17.17
C THR A 174 -12.31 -5.29 15.68
N ILE A 175 -12.79 -6.48 15.31
CA ILE A 175 -12.99 -6.88 13.92
C ILE A 175 -14.47 -6.70 13.53
N SER A 176 -14.74 -6.08 12.38
CA SER A 176 -16.11 -5.95 11.87
C SER A 176 -16.64 -7.23 11.23
N ASN A 177 -17.94 -7.50 11.44
CA ASN A 177 -18.66 -8.59 10.76
C ASN A 177 -19.20 -8.17 9.38
N SER A 178 -18.45 -7.34 8.66
CA SER A 178 -18.82 -6.81 7.35
C SER A 178 -17.58 -6.75 6.45
N MET A 179 -17.79 -7.01 5.17
CA MET A 179 -16.76 -6.97 4.14
C MET A 179 -17.15 -5.93 3.09
N ASP A 180 -16.24 -5.00 2.79
CA ASP A 180 -16.44 -4.08 1.69
C ASP A 180 -16.13 -4.76 0.35
N HIS A 181 -16.79 -4.34 -0.72
CA HIS A 181 -16.58 -4.91 -2.05
C HIS A 181 -15.12 -4.81 -2.53
N LEU A 182 -14.38 -3.78 -2.11
CA LEU A 182 -12.96 -3.62 -2.46
C LEU A 182 -12.11 -4.79 -1.97
N ALA A 183 -12.42 -5.35 -0.78
CA ALA A 183 -11.69 -6.46 -0.19
C ALA A 183 -11.77 -7.77 -1.02
N CYS A 184 -12.64 -7.85 -2.03
CA CYS A 184 -12.68 -8.97 -2.96
C CYS A 184 -11.37 -9.16 -3.75
N PHE A 185 -10.52 -8.12 -3.85
CA PHE A 185 -9.20 -8.22 -4.50
C PHE A 185 -8.28 -9.26 -3.83
N VAL A 186 -8.50 -9.54 -2.54
CA VAL A 186 -7.70 -10.48 -1.74
C VAL A 186 -7.76 -11.89 -2.32
N GLY A 187 -8.92 -12.32 -2.82
CA GLY A 187 -9.07 -13.64 -3.43
C GLY A 187 -8.14 -13.83 -4.63
N LYS A 188 -8.01 -12.79 -5.46
CA LYS A 188 -7.04 -12.77 -6.56
C LYS A 188 -5.61 -12.78 -6.04
N CYS A 189 -5.26 -11.92 -5.09
CA CYS A 189 -3.89 -11.87 -4.54
C CYS A 189 -3.46 -13.20 -3.94
N GLN A 190 -4.36 -13.90 -3.24
CA GLN A 190 -4.08 -15.21 -2.68
C GLN A 190 -3.82 -16.26 -3.76
N LEU A 191 -4.59 -16.25 -4.86
CA LEU A 191 -4.37 -17.15 -5.98
C LEU A 191 -3.01 -16.88 -6.65
N PHE A 192 -2.68 -15.61 -6.91
CA PHE A 192 -1.38 -15.24 -7.46
C PHE A 192 -0.24 -15.70 -6.54
N PHE A 193 -0.34 -15.41 -5.24
CA PHE A 193 0.67 -15.82 -4.27
C PHE A 193 0.86 -17.34 -4.22
N TYR A 194 -0.22 -18.13 -4.34
CA TYR A 194 -0.15 -19.59 -4.43
C TYR A 194 0.55 -20.07 -5.71
N LEU A 195 0.34 -19.40 -6.85
CA LEU A 195 0.96 -19.79 -8.12
C LEU A 195 2.48 -19.58 -8.14
N PHE A 196 2.98 -18.65 -7.35
CA PHE A 196 4.40 -18.26 -7.35
C PHE A 196 5.14 -18.69 -6.08
N THR A 197 4.47 -19.26 -5.08
CA THR A 197 5.12 -19.70 -3.82
C THR A 197 4.57 -21.03 -3.34
N ASP A 198 5.43 -21.85 -2.72
CA ASP A 198 5.03 -23.06 -1.98
C ASP A 198 4.39 -22.74 -0.61
N TYR A 199 4.07 -21.46 -0.35
CA TYR A 199 3.58 -21.02 0.95
C TYR A 199 2.06 -21.16 1.02
N HIS A 200 1.60 -22.13 1.81
CA HIS A 200 0.18 -22.39 2.02
C HIS A 200 -0.33 -21.69 3.28
N LEU A 201 -1.04 -20.56 3.09
CA LEU A 201 -1.84 -19.97 4.17
C LEU A 201 -3.06 -20.83 4.41
N ASN A 202 -3.14 -21.42 5.60
CA ASN A 202 -4.32 -22.18 6.00
C ASN A 202 -5.39 -21.24 6.56
N ILE A 203 -6.04 -20.50 5.67
CA ILE A 203 -7.13 -19.54 5.96
C ILE A 203 -8.45 -20.25 6.37
N SER A 204 -8.44 -21.59 6.42
CA SER A 204 -9.62 -22.42 6.60
C SER A 204 -9.90 -22.83 8.06
N LYS A 205 -9.00 -22.52 9.00
CA LYS A 205 -9.19 -22.78 10.43
C LYS A 205 -10.13 -21.76 11.05
#